data_AF-A0A7S2B2P4-F1
#
_entry.id   AF-A0A7S2B2P4-F1
#
_cell.length_a   1.000
_cell.length_b   1.000
_cell.length_c   1.000
_cell.angle_alpha   90.00
_cell.angle_beta   90.00
_cell.angle_gamma   90.00
#
_symmetry.space_group_name_H-M   'P 1'
#
loop_
_entity.id
_entity.type
_entity.pdbx_description
1 polymer ?
#
loop_
_entity_poly.entity_id
_entity_poly.type
_entity_poly.pdbx_seq_one_letter_code
_entity_poly.pdbx_strand_id
1 'polypeptide(L)'
;KAVRERPGSLRLLTKARWTGLARGGAGWRATVVVNSSELVLEARSFVIASGGFGHDAKEAESLLLANRPDLEGFPTTLGPQTTGDGVKIARDLGARLVDMDRVQLHPTGFVDPTKPSEHTKTLGAELLRGVGGLLLDSEGRRFTDELGTRQAVVNAELRSAAAGL
;
A
#
# COMPACT_ATOMS: atom_id res chain seq x y z
N LYS A 1 -23.71 -11.73 -18.71
CA LYS A 1 -25.01 -11.16 -18.27
C LYS A 1 -24.69 -9.93 -17.42
N ALA A 2 -24.85 -8.72 -17.95
CA ALA A 2 -24.68 -7.52 -17.13
C ALA A 2 -25.83 -7.46 -16.12
N VAL A 3 -25.51 -7.34 -14.83
CA VAL A 3 -26.51 -7.12 -13.78
C VAL A 3 -27.05 -5.71 -13.98
N ARG A 4 -28.37 -5.59 -14.18
CA ARG A 4 -29.03 -4.29 -14.31
C ARG A 4 -28.90 -3.54 -12.98
N GLU A 5 -28.38 -2.32 -13.01
CA GLU A 5 -28.24 -1.48 -11.81
C GLU A 5 -29.61 -1.33 -11.11
N ARG A 6 -29.61 -1.48 -9.78
CA ARG A 6 -30.79 -1.29 -8.93
C ARG A 6 -30.52 -0.09 -8.01
N PRO A 7 -31.10 1.09 -8.29
CA PRO A 7 -30.98 2.24 -7.40
C PRO A 7 -31.35 1.87 -5.96
N GLY A 8 -30.49 2.21 -5.00
CA GLY A 8 -30.70 1.89 -3.57
C GLY A 8 -30.18 0.52 -3.10
N SER A 9 -29.64 -0.33 -3.98
CA SER A 9 -29.07 -1.63 -3.56
C SER A 9 -27.70 -1.53 -2.89
N LEU A 10 -27.04 -0.37 -2.95
CA LEU A 10 -25.74 -0.10 -2.35
C LEU A 10 -25.80 1.21 -1.56
N ARG A 11 -25.37 1.15 -0.30
CA ARG A 11 -25.13 2.34 0.53
C ARG A 11 -23.63 2.51 0.68
N LEU A 12 -23.10 3.65 0.21
CA LEU A 12 -21.70 4.01 0.41
C LEU A 12 -21.59 4.95 1.62
N LEU A 13 -20.76 4.56 2.59
CA LEU A 13 -20.38 5.41 3.71
C LEU A 13 -18.97 5.94 3.44
N THR A 14 -18.83 7.25 3.27
CA THR A 14 -17.53 7.93 3.16
C THR A 14 -17.13 8.50 4.52
N LYS A 15 -15.85 8.86 4.69
CA LYS A 15 -15.29 9.29 5.99
C LYS A 15 -15.60 8.29 7.11
N ALA A 16 -15.60 7.01 6.74
CA ALA A 16 -15.93 5.88 7.57
C ALA A 16 -14.66 5.04 7.76
N ARG A 17 -14.22 4.87 9.01
CA ARG A 17 -13.08 4.01 9.36
C ARG A 17 -13.58 2.80 10.13
N TRP A 18 -13.29 1.61 9.63
CA TRP A 18 -13.54 0.36 10.35
C TRP A 18 -12.51 0.20 11.47
N THR A 19 -12.98 0.01 12.71
CA THR A 19 -12.12 0.00 13.92
C THR A 19 -12.20 -1.28 14.72
N GLY A 20 -13.15 -2.17 14.42
CA GLY A 20 -13.27 -3.43 15.14
C GLY A 20 -14.27 -4.39 14.52
N LEU A 21 -14.08 -5.68 14.78
CA LEU A 21 -14.97 -6.74 14.35
C LEU A 21 -15.04 -7.80 15.44
N ALA A 22 -16.25 -8.21 15.79
CA ALA A 22 -16.50 -9.22 16.80
C ALA A 22 -17.65 -10.14 16.37
N ARG A 23 -17.77 -11.29 17.02
CA ARG A 23 -18.97 -12.13 16.88
C ARG A 23 -20.17 -11.41 17.50
N GLY A 24 -21.31 -11.44 16.80
CA GLY A 24 -22.55 -10.85 17.27
C GLY A 24 -23.73 -11.71 16.84
N GLY A 25 -24.61 -12.11 17.79
CA GLY A 25 -25.76 -12.97 17.50
C GLY A 25 -25.41 -14.18 16.63
N ALA A 26 -26.11 -14.32 15.49
CA ALA A 26 -25.88 -15.37 14.50
C ALA A 26 -24.82 -15.02 13.41
N GLY A 27 -24.08 -13.92 13.55
CA GLY A 27 -23.14 -13.41 12.56
C GLY A 27 -22.00 -12.62 13.18
N TRP A 28 -21.82 -11.41 12.67
CA TRP A 28 -20.71 -10.51 12.97
C TRP A 28 -21.21 -9.10 13.26
N ARG A 29 -20.45 -8.40 14.09
CA ARG A 29 -20.64 -7.00 14.44
C ARG A 29 -19.37 -6.23 14.11
N ALA A 30 -19.46 -5.29 13.18
CA ALA A 30 -18.38 -4.36 12.85
C ALA A 30 -18.61 -3.00 13.52
N THR A 31 -17.58 -2.47 14.15
CA THR A 31 -17.56 -1.10 14.67
C THR A 31 -16.89 -0.19 13.63
N VAL A 32 -17.59 0.87 13.25
CA VAL A 32 -17.15 1.83 12.24
C VAL A 32 -17.30 3.24 12.81
N VAL A 33 -16.28 4.07 12.70
CA VAL A 33 -16.36 5.49 13.05
C VAL A 33 -16.66 6.28 11.78
N VAL A 34 -17.81 6.96 11.73
CA VAL A 34 -18.26 7.80 10.61
C VAL A 34 -18.39 9.24 11.09
N ASN A 35 -17.62 10.17 10.51
CA ASN A 35 -17.60 11.58 10.94
C ASN A 35 -17.42 11.74 12.47
N SER A 36 -16.49 10.97 13.06
CA SER A 36 -16.21 10.93 14.51
C SER A 36 -17.33 10.36 15.40
N SER A 37 -18.39 9.81 14.81
CA SER A 37 -19.45 9.11 15.53
C SER A 37 -19.35 7.61 15.29
N GLU A 38 -19.51 6.81 16.36
CA GLU A 38 -19.52 5.36 16.22
C GLU A 38 -20.83 4.86 15.60
N LEU A 39 -20.70 3.91 14.69
CA LEU A 39 -21.76 3.16 14.05
C LEU A 39 -21.45 1.67 14.15
N VAL A 40 -22.42 0.91 14.65
CA VAL A 40 -22.35 -0.55 14.69
C VAL A 40 -23.13 -1.12 13.51
N LEU A 41 -22.47 -1.99 12.74
CA LEU A 41 -23.07 -2.71 11.62
C LEU A 41 -23.12 -4.20 11.96
N GLU A 42 -24.29 -4.81 11.84
CA GLU A 42 -24.47 -6.26 12.00
C GLU A 42 -24.73 -6.92 10.64
N ALA A 43 -24.00 -7.99 10.36
CA ALA A 43 -24.16 -8.76 9.13
C ALA A 43 -23.79 -10.23 9.35
N ARG A 44 -24.35 -11.13 8.53
CA ARG A 44 -23.94 -12.55 8.54
C ARG A 44 -22.50 -12.75 8.06
N SER A 45 -22.01 -11.85 7.22
CA SER A 45 -20.69 -11.90 6.61
C SER A 45 -20.16 -10.50 6.35
N PHE A 46 -18.83 -10.34 6.45
CA PHE A 46 -18.10 -9.15 6.03
C PHE A 46 -17.06 -9.53 4.97
N VAL A 47 -16.82 -8.62 4.03
CA VAL A 47 -15.73 -8.72 3.04
C VAL A 47 -14.70 -7.67 3.40
N ILE A 48 -13.46 -8.10 3.62
CA ILE A 48 -12.34 -7.19 3.89
C ILE A 48 -11.69 -6.84 2.56
N ALA A 49 -11.73 -5.56 2.20
CA ALA A 49 -11.14 -4.99 0.99
C ALA A 49 -10.35 -3.72 1.32
N SER A 50 -9.56 -3.76 2.40
CA SER A 50 -8.90 -2.58 3.00
C SER A 50 -7.61 -2.12 2.30
N GLY A 51 -7.13 -2.84 1.28
CA GLY A 51 -5.81 -2.62 0.70
C GLY A 51 -4.67 -3.16 1.58
N GLY A 52 -3.45 -2.69 1.33
CA GLY A 52 -2.22 -3.16 1.97
C GLY A 52 -1.69 -2.26 3.09
N PHE A 53 -0.39 -2.41 3.40
CA PHE A 53 0.29 -1.75 4.52
C PHE A 53 1.58 -0.99 4.11
N GLY A 54 1.78 -0.70 2.82
CA GLY A 54 3.03 -0.09 2.34
C GLY A 54 3.22 1.41 2.66
N HIS A 55 2.30 2.04 3.40
CA HIS A 55 2.51 3.36 4.03
C HIS A 55 2.70 3.25 5.56
N ASP A 56 2.61 2.05 6.13
CA ASP A 56 2.62 1.80 7.57
C ASP A 56 4.03 1.89 8.16
N ALA A 57 4.74 3.00 8.02
CA ALA A 57 6.16 3.13 8.38
C ALA A 57 6.45 3.90 9.68
N LYS A 58 5.41 4.27 10.46
CA LYS A 58 5.55 5.20 11.59
C LYS A 58 4.91 4.73 12.89
N GLU A 59 4.15 3.65 12.86
CA GLU A 59 3.39 3.16 14.01
C GLU A 59 4.19 2.11 14.79
N ALA A 60 3.98 2.04 16.11
CA ALA A 60 4.61 1.03 16.97
C ALA A 60 4.26 -0.41 16.54
N GLU A 61 3.06 -0.60 15.99
CA GLU A 61 2.60 -1.88 15.42
C GLU A 61 2.66 -1.90 13.89
N SER A 62 3.65 -1.21 13.32
CA SER A 62 3.90 -1.17 11.89
C SER A 62 4.05 -2.59 11.31
N LEU A 63 3.13 -2.97 10.42
CA LEU A 63 3.26 -4.20 9.65
C LEU A 63 4.43 -4.11 8.66
N LEU A 64 4.73 -2.94 8.13
CA LEU A 64 5.85 -2.78 7.20
C LEU A 64 7.18 -3.05 7.91
N LEU A 65 7.45 -2.36 9.01
CA LEU A 65 8.72 -2.45 9.73
C LEU A 65 8.87 -3.78 10.47
N ALA A 66 7.77 -4.38 10.93
CA ALA A 66 7.82 -5.72 11.54
C ALA A 66 8.24 -6.81 10.54
N ASN A 67 7.96 -6.64 9.24
CA ASN A 67 8.24 -7.67 8.22
C ASN A 67 9.39 -7.31 7.28
N ARG A 68 9.65 -6.02 7.06
CA ARG A 68 10.66 -5.47 6.14
C ARG A 68 11.29 -4.19 6.72
N PRO A 69 12.03 -4.30 7.84
CA PRO A 69 12.69 -3.15 8.47
C PRO A 69 13.74 -2.49 7.55
N ASP A 70 14.29 -3.24 6.59
CA ASP A 70 15.19 -2.72 5.54
C ASP A 70 14.54 -1.65 4.65
N LEU A 71 13.21 -1.51 4.68
CA LEU A 71 12.46 -0.55 3.89
C LEU A 71 12.15 0.77 4.62
N GLU A 72 12.55 0.94 5.89
CA GLU A 72 12.22 2.13 6.69
C GLU A 72 12.62 3.46 6.02
N GLY A 73 13.80 3.50 5.40
CA GLY A 73 14.34 4.70 4.76
C GLY A 73 13.78 4.99 3.37
N PHE A 74 12.97 4.10 2.79
CA PHE A 74 12.47 4.27 1.43
C PHE A 74 11.17 5.09 1.40
N PRO A 75 10.99 5.95 0.39
CA PRO A 75 9.71 6.61 0.17
C PRO A 75 8.65 5.61 -0.31
N THR A 76 7.39 6.02 -0.24
CA THR A 76 6.24 5.23 -0.71
C THR A 76 5.49 5.95 -1.82
N THR A 77 4.87 5.21 -2.73
CA THR A 77 3.94 5.77 -3.72
C THR A 77 2.47 5.62 -3.30
N LEU A 78 2.25 5.13 -2.08
CA LEU A 78 0.92 4.83 -1.55
C LEU A 78 0.40 5.98 -0.71
N GLY A 79 -0.91 6.20 -0.77
CA GLY A 79 -1.56 7.20 0.06
C GLY A 79 -1.56 6.83 1.54
N PRO A 80 -1.73 7.83 2.44
CA PRO A 80 -1.66 7.66 3.89
C PRO A 80 -2.70 6.70 4.48
N GLN A 81 -3.72 6.32 3.72
CA GLN A 81 -4.72 5.31 4.11
C GLN A 81 -4.21 3.86 4.02
N THR A 82 -3.02 3.62 3.48
CA THR A 82 -2.51 2.25 3.19
C THR A 82 -1.71 1.69 4.37
N THR A 83 -2.35 1.63 5.54
CA THR A 83 -1.74 1.34 6.86
C THR A 83 -2.00 -0.07 7.36
N GLY A 84 -2.65 -0.93 6.56
CA GLY A 84 -2.93 -2.30 6.93
C GLY A 84 -4.00 -2.51 8.01
N ASP A 85 -4.83 -1.51 8.30
CA ASP A 85 -5.85 -1.56 9.37
C ASP A 85 -6.70 -2.85 9.33
N GLY A 86 -7.19 -3.23 8.15
CA GLY A 86 -7.99 -4.46 8.01
C GLY A 86 -7.19 -5.75 8.17
N VAL A 87 -5.89 -5.73 7.84
CA VAL A 87 -4.97 -6.85 8.07
C VAL A 87 -4.73 -7.03 9.57
N LYS A 88 -4.54 -5.92 10.31
CA LYS A 88 -4.39 -5.91 11.77
C LYS A 88 -5.64 -6.47 12.45
N ILE A 89 -6.83 -5.98 12.08
CA ILE A 89 -8.10 -6.50 12.64
C ILE A 89 -8.29 -8.00 12.35
N ALA A 90 -7.97 -8.45 11.14
CA ALA A 90 -8.07 -9.87 10.79
C ALA A 90 -7.09 -10.73 11.61
N ARG A 91 -5.83 -10.28 11.75
CA ARG A 91 -4.80 -10.93 12.58
C ARG A 91 -5.28 -11.08 14.02
N ASP A 92 -5.84 -10.02 14.60
CA ASP A 92 -6.31 -10.00 16.00
C ASP A 92 -7.51 -10.94 16.22
N LEU A 93 -8.24 -11.28 15.15
CA LEU A 93 -9.27 -12.33 15.15
C LEU A 93 -8.73 -13.75 14.91
N GLY A 94 -7.41 -13.92 14.85
CA GLY A 94 -6.74 -15.20 14.65
C GLY A 94 -6.59 -15.62 13.19
N ALA A 95 -6.79 -14.71 12.23
CA ALA A 95 -6.47 -15.00 10.83
C ALA A 95 -4.96 -15.20 10.66
N ARG A 96 -4.56 -16.26 9.95
CA ARG A 96 -3.18 -16.42 9.53
C ARG A 96 -2.86 -15.45 8.39
N LEU A 97 -1.74 -14.76 8.51
CA LEU A 97 -1.19 -13.92 7.46
C LEU A 97 -0.17 -14.73 6.65
N VAL A 98 -0.05 -14.43 5.36
CA VAL A 98 0.85 -15.11 4.44
C VAL A 98 1.67 -14.07 3.69
N ASP A 99 2.93 -14.40 3.38
CA ASP A 99 3.82 -13.59 2.54
C ASP A 99 3.95 -12.12 2.97
N MET A 100 3.90 -11.87 4.28
CA MET A 100 3.97 -10.51 4.84
C MET A 100 5.31 -9.81 4.60
N ASP A 101 6.36 -10.57 4.31
CA ASP A 101 7.69 -10.10 3.91
C ASP A 101 7.78 -9.70 2.42
N ARG A 102 6.78 -10.06 1.60
CA ARG A 102 6.73 -9.78 0.15
C ARG A 102 6.23 -8.37 -0.15
N VAL A 103 7.00 -7.39 0.32
CA VAL A 103 6.80 -5.97 0.00
C VAL A 103 7.66 -5.57 -1.19
N GLN A 104 7.02 -4.95 -2.18
CA GLN A 104 7.66 -4.52 -3.41
C GLN A 104 7.87 -3.01 -3.42
N LEU A 105 9.12 -2.60 -3.67
CA LEU A 105 9.44 -1.23 -4.03
C LEU A 105 9.18 -1.00 -5.53
N HIS A 106 8.57 0.14 -5.85
CA HIS A 106 8.47 0.58 -7.24
C HIS A 106 9.78 1.29 -7.63
N PRO A 107 10.43 0.92 -8.75
CA PRO A 107 11.73 1.51 -9.12
C PRO A 107 11.62 3.02 -9.42
N THR A 108 10.57 3.43 -10.12
CA THR A 108 10.46 4.82 -10.60
C THR A 108 9.43 5.60 -9.80
N GLY A 109 9.89 6.54 -8.96
CA GLY A 109 9.08 7.56 -8.30
C GLY A 109 9.60 8.96 -8.66
N PHE A 110 8.72 9.88 -9.03
CA PHE A 110 9.12 11.25 -9.33
C PHE A 110 9.48 12.01 -8.06
N VAL A 111 10.64 12.65 -8.08
CA VAL A 111 11.13 13.53 -7.02
C VAL A 111 10.81 14.97 -7.42
N ASP A 112 10.00 15.66 -6.62
CA ASP A 112 9.82 17.11 -6.72
C ASP A 112 11.12 17.81 -6.26
N PRO A 113 11.82 18.57 -7.11
CA PRO A 113 13.05 19.27 -6.72
C PRO A 113 12.86 20.29 -5.59
N THR A 114 11.64 20.80 -5.40
CA THR A 114 11.32 21.72 -4.30
C THR A 114 11.08 21.00 -2.97
N LYS A 115 10.81 19.68 -3.02
CA LYS A 115 10.52 18.82 -1.86
C LYS A 115 11.18 17.44 -2.01
N PRO A 116 12.51 17.36 -2.16
CA PRO A 116 13.19 16.11 -2.47
C PRO A 116 13.05 15.07 -1.35
N SER A 117 12.87 15.49 -0.10
CA SER A 117 12.70 14.64 1.08
C SER A 117 11.25 14.22 1.36
N GLU A 118 10.28 14.59 0.51
CA GLU A 118 8.88 14.19 0.72
C GLU A 118 8.75 12.66 0.74
N HIS A 119 8.14 12.10 1.79
CA HIS A 119 8.07 10.65 1.95
C HIS A 119 7.17 9.98 0.89
N THR A 120 6.09 10.64 0.49
CA THR A 120 5.21 10.15 -0.57
C THR A 120 5.69 10.66 -1.92
N LYS A 121 5.89 9.76 -2.88
CA LYS A 121 6.30 10.11 -4.25
C LYS A 121 5.20 9.80 -5.25
N THR A 122 5.11 10.61 -6.29
CA THR A 122 4.26 10.28 -7.45
C THR A 122 4.88 9.09 -8.18
N LEU A 123 4.10 8.03 -8.35
CA LEU A 123 4.57 6.85 -9.09
C LEU A 123 4.85 7.22 -10.55
N GLY A 124 6.10 7.04 -10.98
CA GLY A 124 6.46 7.10 -12.39
C GLY A 124 6.07 5.79 -13.04
N ALA A 125 5.02 5.80 -13.88
CA ALA A 125 4.47 4.58 -14.45
C ALA A 125 5.54 3.75 -15.19
N GLU A 126 5.53 2.43 -15.02
CA GLU A 126 6.43 1.53 -15.75
C GLU A 126 6.28 1.66 -17.28
N LEU A 127 5.10 2.12 -17.72
CA LEU A 127 4.84 2.45 -19.12
C LEU A 127 5.88 3.43 -19.68
N LEU A 128 6.42 4.36 -18.89
CA LEU A 128 7.47 5.28 -19.32
C LEU A 128 8.70 4.53 -19.85
N ARG A 129 9.12 3.48 -19.12
CA ARG A 129 10.19 2.57 -19.57
C ARG A 129 9.71 1.70 -20.74
N GLY A 130 8.48 1.19 -20.66
CA GLY A 130 7.86 0.35 -21.68
C GLY A 130 7.74 1.00 -23.07
N VAL A 131 7.61 2.33 -23.14
CA VAL A 131 7.53 3.08 -24.41
C VAL A 131 8.89 3.64 -24.87
N GLY A 132 9.99 3.23 -24.23
CA GLY A 132 11.36 3.57 -24.66
C GLY A 132 12.12 4.52 -23.73
N GLY A 133 11.60 4.83 -22.54
CA GLY A 133 12.33 5.57 -21.53
C GLY A 133 13.55 4.81 -21.04
N LEU A 134 14.70 5.49 -21.00
CA LEU A 134 15.98 4.94 -20.52
C LEU A 134 16.23 5.37 -19.07
N LEU A 135 16.87 4.48 -18.31
CA LEU A 135 17.37 4.81 -16.97
C LEU A 135 18.86 5.10 -17.05
N LEU A 136 19.25 6.31 -16.63
CA LEU A 136 20.62 6.79 -16.67
C LEU A 136 21.12 7.11 -15.26
N ASP A 137 22.41 6.83 -15.01
CA ASP A 137 23.12 7.23 -13.79
C ASP A 137 23.47 8.73 -13.79
N SER A 138 24.17 9.19 -12.74
CA SER A 138 24.65 10.57 -12.60
C SER A 138 25.65 11.00 -13.69
N GLU A 139 26.26 10.03 -14.38
CA GLU A 139 27.21 10.26 -15.48
C GLU A 139 26.53 10.11 -16.86
N GLY A 140 25.22 9.90 -16.91
CA GLY A 140 24.45 9.76 -18.15
C GLY A 140 24.57 8.38 -18.82
N ARG A 141 25.01 7.34 -18.10
CA ARG A 141 25.18 5.98 -18.63
C ARG A 141 24.00 5.10 -18.25
N ARG A 142 23.63 4.18 -19.16
CA ARG A 142 22.65 3.13 -18.83
C ARG A 142 23.26 2.12 -17.86
N PHE A 143 22.52 1.77 -16.82
CA PHE A 143 22.99 0.87 -15.75
C PHE A 143 22.15 -0.40 -15.59
N THR A 144 21.02 -0.53 -16.31
CA THR A 144 20.13 -1.70 -16.22
C THR A 144 19.38 -1.93 -17.52
N ASP A 145 18.80 -3.13 -17.65
CA ASP A 145 17.66 -3.38 -18.54
C ASP A 145 16.40 -2.76 -17.91
N GLU A 146 15.83 -1.76 -18.59
CA GLU A 146 14.66 -1.02 -18.13
C GLU A 146 13.39 -1.85 -18.15
N LEU A 147 13.35 -3.01 -18.81
CA LEU A 147 12.19 -3.91 -18.83
C LEU A 147 12.34 -5.10 -17.87
N GLY A 148 13.42 -5.11 -17.07
CA GLY A 148 13.62 -6.09 -16.01
C GLY A 148 12.51 -6.07 -14.96
N THR A 149 12.48 -7.10 -14.11
CA THR A 149 11.55 -7.13 -12.97
C THR A 149 11.83 -5.93 -12.05
N ARG A 150 10.78 -5.45 -11.35
CA ARG A 150 10.92 -4.33 -10.40
C ARG A 150 12.08 -4.54 -9.43
N GLN A 151 12.25 -5.76 -8.91
CA GLN A 151 13.36 -6.08 -8.02
C GLN A 151 14.72 -5.95 -8.70
N ALA A 152 14.85 -6.39 -9.96
CA ALA A 152 16.11 -6.28 -10.71
C ALA A 152 16.48 -4.81 -10.96
N VAL A 153 15.51 -3.99 -11.34
CA VAL A 153 15.69 -2.55 -11.58
C VAL A 153 16.06 -1.82 -10.29
N VAL A 154 15.31 -2.02 -9.20
CA VAL A 154 15.63 -1.44 -7.88
C VAL A 154 17.03 -1.84 -7.42
N ASN A 155 17.41 -3.11 -7.56
CA ASN A 155 18.75 -3.56 -7.20
C ASN A 155 19.84 -2.90 -8.05
N ALA A 156 19.56 -2.61 -9.32
CA ALA A 156 20.50 -1.91 -10.20
C ALA A 156 20.63 -0.43 -9.83
N GLU A 157 19.52 0.24 -9.49
CA GLU A 157 19.53 1.63 -9.00
C GLU A 157 20.35 1.75 -7.71
N LEU A 158 20.13 0.87 -6.74
CA LEU A 158 20.88 0.86 -5.47
C LEU A 158 22.38 0.63 -5.68
N ARG A 159 22.77 -0.28 -6.58
CA ARG A 159 24.19 -0.49 -6.94
C ARG A 159 24.78 0.73 -7.64
N SER A 160 24.03 1.36 -8.55
CA SER A 160 24.48 2.56 -9.26
C SER A 160 24.71 3.72 -8.29
N ALA A 161 23.79 3.93 -7.35
CA ALA A 161 23.91 4.97 -6.33
C ALA A 161 25.11 4.71 -5.39
N ALA A 162 25.37 3.46 -5.03
CA ALA A 162 26.52 3.10 -4.18
C ALA A 162 27.88 3.23 -4.89
N ALA A 163 27.92 3.12 -6.23
CA ALA A 163 29.15 3.24 -7.02
C ALA A 163 29.53 4.69 -7.37
N GLY A 164 28.60 5.63 -7.21
CA GLY A 164 28.81 7.07 -7.44
C GLY A 164 29.18 7.87 -6.18
N LEU A 165 29.29 7.21 -5.03
CA LEU A 165 29.84 7.74 -3.76
C LEU A 165 31.30 7.29 -3.59
#